data_AF-A0A218ZQB4-F1
#
_entry.id   AF-A0A218ZQB4-F1
#
_cell.length_a   1.000
_cell.length_b   1.000
_cell.length_c   1.000
_cell.angle_alpha   90.00
_cell.angle_beta   90.00
_cell.angle_gamma   90.00
#
_symmetry.space_group_name_H-M   'P 1'
#
loop_
_entity.id
_entity.type
_entity.pdbx_description
1 polymer ?
#
loop_
_entity_poly.entity_id
_entity_poly.type
_entity_poly.pdbx_seq_one_letter_code
_entity_poly.pdbx_strand_id
1 'polypeptide(L)'
;MKRFTGILRNKGQDKAVAEIIGTILVFAIVVSVFTAFVAWYVPTTGAANEQSYQDSALGAFSDLAAKLSSESVQNGSVIVQSFPLGIAGVPPFQPSYPTQVSSDSSGSAFNFSLRFNVSLNYTENGNHQNTSNISVNITGRGYLQEFGQTNFISPESFIIQDGNMIESYGLPSQSSSNGPMPVFISNNSGQLALRTSAISVAGSPVTISQVGSAVVSMAVSNYSSFSYSVGHDYLIGGNISLINSISITDYNYFIETPYYSQWNYSLYTSLNNSTSLFNPHPAGTSWNDGNFSVKIGNNSVYLSEVKGSLESIQFQSYVIRIIGT
;
A
#
# COMPACT_ATOMS: atom_id res chain seq x y z
N MET A 1 -38.62 -7.25 93.64
CA MET A 1 -39.16 -7.08 92.27
C MET A 1 -38.28 -6.13 91.49
N LYS A 2 -37.50 -6.62 90.51
CA LYS A 2 -37.06 -5.86 89.33
C LYS A 2 -36.62 -6.85 88.27
N ARG A 3 -37.26 -6.77 87.10
CA ARG A 3 -37.17 -7.71 85.97
C ARG A 3 -35.81 -7.61 85.29
N PHE A 4 -35.12 -8.75 85.14
CA PHE A 4 -34.06 -8.96 84.15
C PHE A 4 -34.61 -9.90 83.07
N THR A 5 -35.32 -9.30 82.11
CA THR A 5 -35.75 -9.97 80.87
C THR A 5 -35.39 -9.01 79.75
N GLY A 6 -34.22 -9.23 79.13
CA GLY A 6 -33.79 -8.33 78.07
C GLY A 6 -32.44 -8.63 77.43
N ILE A 7 -31.96 -9.87 77.36
CA ILE A 7 -30.75 -10.19 76.58
C ILE A 7 -30.80 -11.60 75.98
N LEU A 8 -31.85 -11.97 75.24
CA LEU A 8 -31.83 -13.24 74.48
C LEU A 8 -32.53 -13.18 73.11
N ARG A 9 -32.76 -11.99 72.54
CA ARG A 9 -33.44 -11.84 71.24
C ARG A 9 -32.54 -11.47 70.04
N ASN A 10 -31.24 -11.22 70.23
CA ASN A 10 -30.35 -10.75 69.15
C ASN A 10 -29.48 -11.80 68.46
N LYS A 11 -29.22 -12.98 69.06
CA LYS A 11 -28.26 -13.95 68.48
C LYS A 11 -28.65 -14.50 67.10
N GLY A 12 -29.95 -14.55 66.77
CA GLY A 12 -30.43 -14.97 65.46
C GLY A 12 -30.38 -13.85 64.40
N GLN A 13 -30.62 -12.60 64.81
CA GLN A 13 -30.51 -11.43 63.93
C GLN A 13 -29.06 -11.12 63.61
N ASP A 14 -28.14 -11.23 64.58
CA ASP A 14 -26.70 -10.99 64.36
C ASP A 14 -26.09 -12.01 63.39
N LYS A 15 -26.54 -13.28 63.43
CA LYS A 15 -26.12 -14.32 62.47
C LYS A 15 -26.65 -14.05 61.06
N ALA A 16 -27.93 -13.69 60.93
CA ALA A 16 -28.53 -13.39 59.63
C ALA A 16 -27.90 -12.15 58.98
N VAL A 17 -27.59 -11.11 59.77
CA VAL A 17 -26.90 -9.91 59.29
C VAL A 17 -25.47 -10.23 58.85
N ALA A 18 -24.72 -11.05 59.61
CA ALA A 18 -23.38 -11.47 59.22
C ALA A 18 -23.35 -12.30 57.93
N GLU A 19 -24.34 -13.18 57.73
CA GLU A 19 -24.47 -13.99 56.51
C GLU A 19 -24.80 -13.14 55.28
N ILE A 20 -25.70 -12.15 55.42
CA ILE A 20 -26.03 -11.18 54.37
C ILE A 20 -24.81 -10.33 54.02
N ILE A 21 -24.12 -9.77 55.02
CA ILE A 21 -22.91 -8.96 54.80
C ILE A 21 -21.81 -9.79 54.13
N GLY A 22 -21.59 -11.03 54.58
CA GLY A 22 -20.62 -11.94 53.97
C GLY A 22 -20.94 -12.25 52.52
N THR A 23 -22.21 -12.50 52.20
CA THR A 23 -22.66 -12.78 50.83
C THR A 23 -22.49 -11.56 49.92
N ILE A 24 -22.86 -10.37 50.39
CA ILE A 24 -22.67 -9.11 49.65
C ILE A 24 -21.18 -8.88 49.38
N LEU A 25 -20.32 -9.15 50.36
CA LEU A 25 -18.87 -8.94 50.23
C LEU A 25 -18.24 -9.93 49.23
N VAL A 26 -18.65 -11.20 49.26
CA VAL A 26 -18.22 -12.19 48.24
C VAL A 26 -18.71 -11.79 46.85
N PHE A 27 -19.97 -11.38 46.72
CA PHE A 27 -20.51 -10.91 45.45
C PHE A 27 -19.75 -9.69 44.91
N ALA A 28 -19.47 -8.71 45.77
CA ALA A 28 -18.68 -7.54 45.42
C ALA A 28 -17.28 -7.93 44.93
N ILE A 29 -16.57 -8.84 45.63
CA ILE A 29 -15.26 -9.34 45.20
C ILE A 29 -15.35 -10.02 43.83
N VAL A 30 -16.31 -10.93 43.64
CA VAL A 30 -16.47 -11.66 42.37
C VAL A 30 -16.77 -10.69 41.22
N VAL A 31 -17.68 -9.74 41.43
CA VAL A 31 -18.00 -8.72 40.42
C VAL A 31 -16.79 -7.83 40.12
N SER A 32 -16.05 -7.39 41.14
CA SER A 32 -14.85 -6.57 40.96
C SER A 32 -13.76 -7.30 40.18
N VAL A 33 -13.48 -8.57 40.52
CA VAL A 33 -12.49 -9.40 39.81
C VAL A 33 -12.94 -9.67 38.37
N PHE A 34 -14.21 -10.01 38.15
CA PHE A 34 -14.75 -10.23 36.82
C PHE A 34 -14.71 -8.95 35.96
N THR A 35 -15.09 -7.81 36.55
CA THR A 35 -15.05 -6.51 35.86
C THR A 35 -13.62 -6.13 35.51
N ALA A 36 -12.67 -6.31 36.43
CA ALA A 36 -11.26 -6.05 36.18
C ALA A 36 -10.70 -6.96 35.08
N PHE A 37 -11.10 -8.25 35.09
CA PHE A 37 -10.75 -9.18 34.04
C PHE A 37 -11.29 -8.72 32.68
N VAL A 38 -12.57 -8.39 32.56
CA VAL A 38 -13.18 -7.93 31.30
C VAL A 38 -12.54 -6.61 30.83
N ALA A 39 -12.32 -5.66 31.74
CA ALA A 39 -11.75 -4.36 31.42
C ALA A 39 -10.30 -4.44 30.91
N TRP A 40 -9.55 -5.48 31.28
CA TRP A 40 -8.20 -5.70 30.79
C TRP A 40 -8.16 -6.65 29.59
N TYR A 41 -8.83 -7.80 29.70
CA TYR A 41 -8.80 -8.86 28.70
C TYR A 41 -9.40 -8.42 27.36
N VAL A 42 -10.53 -7.70 27.36
CA VAL A 42 -11.21 -7.32 26.12
C VAL A 42 -10.38 -6.35 25.28
N PRO A 43 -9.90 -5.21 25.82
CA PRO A 43 -9.08 -4.30 25.04
C PRO A 43 -7.74 -4.91 24.62
N THR A 44 -7.07 -5.67 25.48
CA THR A 44 -5.77 -6.26 25.15
C THR A 44 -5.89 -7.34 24.07
N THR A 45 -6.87 -8.23 24.18
CA THR A 45 -7.08 -9.29 23.17
C THR A 45 -7.61 -8.69 21.86
N GLY A 46 -8.53 -7.73 21.95
CA GLY A 46 -9.09 -7.04 20.79
C GLY A 46 -8.01 -6.28 20.00
N ALA A 47 -7.15 -5.52 20.68
CA ALA A 47 -6.03 -4.83 20.04
C ALA A 47 -5.05 -5.81 19.38
N ALA A 48 -4.73 -6.94 20.03
CA ALA A 48 -3.84 -7.94 19.45
C ALA A 48 -4.42 -8.57 18.17
N ASN A 49 -5.73 -8.84 18.15
CA ASN A 49 -6.40 -9.40 16.97
C ASN A 49 -6.47 -8.39 15.82
N GLU A 50 -6.77 -7.13 16.12
CA GLU A 50 -6.79 -6.05 15.12
C GLU A 50 -5.39 -5.80 14.53
N GLN A 51 -4.35 -5.80 15.37
CA GLN A 51 -2.96 -5.67 14.91
C GLN A 51 -2.56 -6.84 14.02
N SER A 52 -2.86 -8.08 14.44
CA SER A 52 -2.56 -9.28 13.65
C SER A 52 -3.23 -9.25 12.27
N TYR A 53 -4.43 -8.66 12.17
CA TYR A 53 -5.10 -8.44 10.89
C TYR A 53 -4.37 -7.40 10.03
N GLN A 54 -4.01 -6.24 10.58
CA GLN A 54 -3.29 -5.19 9.86
C GLN A 54 -1.93 -5.68 9.34
N ASP A 55 -1.16 -6.39 10.17
CA ASP A 55 0.13 -6.97 9.77
C ASP A 55 -0.04 -7.97 8.61
N SER A 56 -1.10 -8.77 8.65
CA SER A 56 -1.40 -9.75 7.59
C SER A 56 -1.83 -9.06 6.28
N ALA A 57 -2.62 -8.00 6.37
CA ALA A 57 -3.07 -7.22 5.21
C ALA A 57 -1.88 -6.47 4.58
N LEU A 58 -1.03 -5.84 5.38
CA LEU A 58 0.23 -5.24 4.95
C LEU A 58 1.12 -6.24 4.19
N GLY A 59 1.28 -7.45 4.73
CA GLY A 59 2.01 -8.53 4.07
C GLY A 59 1.42 -8.93 2.73
N ALA A 60 0.09 -9.11 2.64
CA ALA A 60 -0.59 -9.46 1.40
C ALA A 60 -0.44 -8.40 0.30
N PHE A 61 -0.51 -7.12 0.67
CA PHE A 61 -0.33 -6.00 -0.27
C PHE A 61 1.13 -5.85 -0.71
N SER A 62 2.08 -6.04 0.21
CA SER A 62 3.52 -6.03 -0.10
C SER A 62 3.88 -7.15 -1.08
N ASP A 63 3.37 -8.36 -0.85
CA ASP A 63 3.55 -9.51 -1.75
C ASP A 63 2.95 -9.25 -3.14
N LEU A 64 1.77 -8.64 -3.20
CA LEU A 64 1.15 -8.29 -4.49
C LEU A 64 1.97 -7.23 -5.23
N ALA A 65 2.41 -6.17 -4.55
CA ALA A 65 3.25 -5.14 -5.15
C ALA A 65 4.56 -5.74 -5.70
N ALA A 66 5.19 -6.66 -4.96
CA ALA A 66 6.37 -7.40 -5.42
C ALA A 66 6.07 -8.24 -6.68
N LYS A 67 4.97 -9.01 -6.68
CA LYS A 67 4.54 -9.83 -7.84
C LYS A 67 4.27 -8.98 -9.07
N LEU A 68 3.64 -7.81 -8.91
CA LEU A 68 3.41 -6.86 -9.99
C LEU A 68 4.75 -6.34 -10.54
N SER A 69 5.67 -5.94 -9.67
CA SER A 69 6.97 -5.42 -10.12
C SER A 69 7.94 -6.45 -10.73
N SER A 70 7.57 -7.74 -10.75
CA SER A 70 8.42 -8.83 -11.24
C SER A 70 8.63 -8.76 -12.76
N GLU A 71 9.86 -8.98 -13.21
CA GLU A 71 10.22 -9.06 -14.64
C GLU A 71 9.60 -10.28 -15.35
N SER A 72 9.08 -11.25 -14.59
CA SER A 72 8.40 -12.43 -15.13
C SER A 72 6.99 -12.16 -15.63
N VAL A 73 6.43 -10.97 -15.34
CA VAL A 73 5.08 -10.60 -15.77
C VAL A 73 5.07 -10.35 -17.28
N GLN A 74 4.23 -11.11 -17.99
CA GLN A 74 4.03 -11.01 -19.43
C GLN A 74 2.54 -11.10 -19.80
N ASN A 75 2.21 -10.80 -21.06
CA ASN A 75 0.84 -10.93 -21.56
C ASN A 75 0.31 -12.36 -21.34
N GLY A 76 -0.88 -12.48 -20.74
CA GLY A 76 -1.48 -13.77 -20.39
C GLY A 76 -1.02 -14.37 -19.05
N SER A 77 -0.09 -13.72 -18.34
CA SER A 77 0.28 -14.15 -16.98
C SER A 77 -0.90 -14.00 -16.03
N VAL A 78 -0.99 -14.91 -15.05
CA VAL A 78 -1.99 -14.86 -13.98
C VAL A 78 -1.29 -14.63 -12.65
N ILE A 79 -1.69 -13.57 -11.95
CA ILE A 79 -1.21 -13.22 -10.61
C ILE A 79 -2.31 -13.58 -9.62
N VAL A 80 -1.95 -14.36 -8.61
CA VAL A 80 -2.87 -14.78 -7.55
C VAL A 80 -2.36 -14.26 -6.21
N GLN A 81 -3.25 -13.59 -5.46
CA GLN A 81 -2.98 -13.11 -4.11
C GLN A 81 -4.14 -13.47 -3.18
N SER A 82 -3.81 -13.98 -1.99
CA SER A 82 -4.77 -14.14 -0.91
C SER A 82 -4.72 -12.90 -0.02
N PHE A 83 -5.89 -12.35 0.30
CA PHE A 83 -6.06 -11.26 1.25
C PHE A 83 -6.74 -11.79 2.51
N PRO A 84 -6.20 -11.52 3.71
CA PRO A 84 -6.91 -11.84 4.95
C PRO A 84 -8.18 -11.01 5.00
N LEU A 85 -9.31 -11.61 5.35
CA LEU A 85 -10.56 -10.89 5.54
C LEU A 85 -11.15 -11.22 6.90
N GLY A 86 -11.68 -10.20 7.56
CA GLY A 86 -12.25 -10.31 8.88
C GLY A 86 -11.22 -10.25 10.00
N ILE A 87 -11.65 -9.66 11.11
CA ILE A 87 -10.87 -9.52 12.32
C ILE A 87 -11.42 -10.49 13.36
N ALA A 88 -10.52 -11.21 14.03
CA ALA A 88 -10.91 -12.10 15.11
C ALA A 88 -11.52 -11.28 16.28
N GLY A 89 -12.71 -11.70 16.74
CA GLY A 89 -13.33 -11.10 17.91
C GLY A 89 -12.62 -11.52 19.20
N VAL A 90 -13.19 -11.15 20.35
CA VAL A 90 -12.69 -11.53 21.66
C VAL A 90 -13.64 -12.54 22.32
N PRO A 91 -13.44 -13.87 22.17
CA PRO A 91 -14.31 -14.85 22.79
C PRO A 91 -14.28 -14.77 24.33
N PRO A 92 -15.42 -15.00 25.02
CA PRO A 92 -16.78 -15.17 24.49
C PRO A 92 -17.54 -13.85 24.25
N PHE A 93 -16.89 -12.69 24.43
CA PHE A 93 -17.53 -11.37 24.48
C PHE A 93 -17.90 -10.82 23.10
N GLN A 94 -17.09 -11.09 22.08
CA GLN A 94 -17.27 -10.57 20.73
C GLN A 94 -16.93 -11.64 19.68
N PRO A 95 -17.80 -11.88 18.68
CA PRO A 95 -17.48 -12.73 17.54
C PRO A 95 -16.53 -12.03 16.56
N SER A 96 -15.93 -12.79 15.65
CA SER A 96 -15.24 -12.22 14.49
C SER A 96 -16.19 -11.41 13.62
N TYR A 97 -15.68 -10.35 13.00
CA TYR A 97 -16.44 -9.47 12.12
C TYR A 97 -15.73 -9.30 10.77
N PRO A 98 -16.46 -9.10 9.67
CA PRO A 98 -15.88 -9.08 8.33
C PRO A 98 -15.12 -7.77 8.06
N THR A 99 -14.11 -7.85 7.20
CA THR A 99 -13.47 -6.69 6.55
C THR A 99 -13.71 -6.76 5.05
N GLN A 100 -13.14 -5.83 4.27
CA GLN A 100 -13.38 -5.80 2.83
C GLN A 100 -12.10 -5.57 2.03
N VAL A 101 -12.00 -6.29 0.90
CA VAL A 101 -11.09 -5.97 -0.20
C VAL A 101 -11.93 -5.53 -1.39
N SER A 102 -11.51 -4.46 -2.05
CA SER A 102 -12.18 -3.90 -3.20
C SER A 102 -11.20 -3.51 -4.30
N SER A 103 -11.72 -3.43 -5.51
CA SER A 103 -11.02 -2.88 -6.65
C SER A 103 -11.90 -1.87 -7.35
N ASP A 104 -11.34 -0.71 -7.67
CA ASP A 104 -11.97 0.25 -8.58
C ASP A 104 -11.21 0.24 -9.90
N SER A 105 -11.95 0.13 -11.00
CA SER A 105 -11.44 0.22 -12.37
C SER A 105 -11.98 1.44 -13.11
N SER A 106 -12.92 2.19 -12.50
CA SER A 106 -13.59 3.33 -13.12
C SER A 106 -12.65 4.54 -13.26
N GLY A 107 -11.64 4.63 -12.40
CA GLY A 107 -10.72 5.75 -12.32
C GLY A 107 -11.25 6.92 -11.50
N SER A 108 -12.24 6.66 -10.63
CA SER A 108 -12.90 7.69 -9.84
C SER A 108 -11.99 8.34 -8.79
N ALA A 109 -11.07 7.56 -8.21
CA ALA A 109 -10.13 8.02 -7.20
C ALA A 109 -8.66 7.88 -7.60
N PHE A 110 -8.35 7.26 -8.74
CA PHE A 110 -6.97 7.13 -9.22
C PHE A 110 -6.90 7.10 -10.74
N ASN A 111 -6.11 8.02 -11.28
CA ASN A 111 -5.67 7.98 -12.67
C ASN A 111 -4.22 8.44 -12.79
N PHE A 112 -3.55 8.02 -13.87
CA PHE A 112 -2.22 8.48 -14.21
C PHE A 112 -2.03 8.61 -15.72
N SER A 113 -1.04 9.43 -16.08
CA SER A 113 -0.56 9.59 -17.45
C SER A 113 0.96 9.61 -17.45
N LEU A 114 1.59 8.77 -18.26
CA LEU A 114 3.03 8.69 -18.47
C LEU A 114 3.34 8.96 -19.94
N ARG A 115 4.12 10.00 -20.22
CA ARG A 115 4.63 10.31 -21.56
C ARG A 115 6.13 10.53 -21.52
N PHE A 116 6.87 9.81 -22.36
CA PHE A 116 8.29 10.10 -22.54
C PHE A 116 8.83 9.70 -23.91
N ASN A 117 9.93 10.35 -24.30
CA ASN A 117 10.62 10.12 -25.58
C ASN A 117 12.07 9.75 -25.34
N VAL A 118 12.49 8.60 -25.86
CA VAL A 118 13.86 8.07 -25.77
C VAL A 118 14.50 8.14 -27.15
N SER A 119 15.72 8.65 -27.22
CA SER A 119 16.55 8.60 -28.41
C SER A 119 17.76 7.72 -28.16
N LEU A 120 17.87 6.67 -28.97
CA LEU A 120 18.93 5.67 -28.95
C LEU A 120 19.89 5.94 -30.09
N ASN A 121 21.16 6.21 -29.78
CA ASN A 121 22.22 6.22 -30.79
C ASN A 121 22.92 4.87 -30.77
N TYR A 122 23.06 4.24 -31.93
CA TYR A 122 23.60 2.89 -32.03
C TYR A 122 24.46 2.70 -33.29
N THR A 123 25.32 1.69 -33.24
CA THR A 123 26.16 1.27 -34.36
C THR A 123 25.65 -0.06 -34.90
N GLU A 124 25.26 -0.09 -36.17
CA GLU A 124 24.81 -1.30 -36.86
C GLU A 124 26.00 -2.05 -37.50
N ASN A 125 25.89 -3.37 -37.63
CA ASN A 125 26.90 -4.25 -38.26
C ASN A 125 27.49 -3.63 -39.55
N GLY A 126 28.68 -3.03 -39.45
CA GLY A 126 29.30 -2.26 -40.54
C GLY A 126 29.76 -0.83 -40.19
N ASN A 127 29.73 -0.44 -38.90
CA ASN A 127 30.15 0.88 -38.39
C ASN A 127 29.25 2.05 -38.81
N HIS A 128 28.02 1.79 -39.24
CA HIS A 128 27.07 2.86 -39.52
C HIS A 128 26.41 3.34 -38.23
N GLN A 129 26.51 4.64 -37.93
CA GLN A 129 25.85 5.24 -36.78
C GLN A 129 24.43 5.65 -37.16
N ASN A 130 23.47 5.17 -36.39
CA ASN A 130 22.04 5.43 -36.57
C ASN A 130 21.44 5.97 -35.28
N THR A 131 20.27 6.61 -35.40
CA THR A 131 19.45 7.05 -34.29
C THR A 131 18.05 6.46 -34.41
N SER A 132 17.51 5.91 -33.32
CA SER A 132 16.13 5.46 -33.21
C SER A 132 15.41 6.21 -32.10
N ASN A 133 14.18 6.65 -32.36
CA ASN A 133 13.37 7.36 -31.38
C ASN A 133 12.18 6.49 -30.97
N ILE A 134 12.01 6.30 -29.66
CA ILE A 134 10.91 5.55 -29.06
C ILE A 134 10.05 6.56 -28.30
N SER A 135 8.77 6.64 -28.66
CA SER A 135 7.80 7.49 -27.97
C SER A 135 6.82 6.61 -27.21
N VAL A 136 6.67 6.88 -25.92
CA VAL A 136 5.74 6.17 -25.03
C VAL A 136 4.69 7.16 -24.54
N ASN A 137 3.43 6.76 -24.66
CA ASN A 137 2.28 7.51 -24.14
C ASN A 137 1.27 6.51 -23.57
N ILE A 138 1.21 6.43 -22.25
CA ILE A 138 0.34 5.50 -21.51
C ILE A 138 -0.54 6.31 -20.57
N THR A 139 -1.83 5.98 -20.55
CA THR A 139 -2.74 6.39 -19.50
C THR A 139 -3.27 5.17 -18.79
N GLY A 140 -3.47 5.29 -17.49
CA GLY A 140 -3.96 4.22 -16.66
C GLY A 140 -4.81 4.74 -15.51
N ARG A 141 -5.50 3.81 -14.86
CA ARG A 141 -6.45 4.11 -13.79
C ARG A 141 -6.70 2.89 -12.93
N GLY A 142 -7.43 3.14 -11.85
CA GLY A 142 -7.93 2.10 -10.97
C GLY A 142 -6.91 1.62 -9.95
N TYR A 143 -7.42 1.02 -8.89
CA TYR A 143 -6.64 0.63 -7.72
C TYR A 143 -7.26 -0.60 -7.05
N LEU A 144 -6.47 -1.27 -6.22
CA LEU A 144 -6.97 -2.27 -5.27
C LEU A 144 -6.83 -1.69 -3.87
N GLN A 145 -7.79 -1.94 -2.99
CA GLN A 145 -7.79 -1.45 -1.62
C GLN A 145 -8.33 -2.50 -0.66
N GLU A 146 -7.79 -2.54 0.54
CA GLU A 146 -8.38 -3.25 1.67
C GLU A 146 -8.60 -2.28 2.83
N PHE A 147 -9.70 -2.47 3.54
CA PHE A 147 -10.08 -1.67 4.70
C PHE A 147 -10.81 -2.52 5.75
N GLY A 148 -10.39 -2.39 7.00
CA GLY A 148 -11.06 -2.94 8.16
C GLY A 148 -11.32 -1.86 9.21
N GLN A 149 -12.55 -1.81 9.73
CA GLN A 149 -12.85 -0.97 10.89
C GLN A 149 -12.31 -1.64 12.16
N THR A 150 -11.62 -0.90 13.00
CA THR A 150 -11.04 -1.36 14.25
C THR A 150 -11.65 -0.59 15.43
N ASN A 151 -11.74 -1.22 16.60
CA ASN A 151 -12.33 -0.64 17.81
C ASN A 151 -11.27 -0.34 18.89
N PHE A 152 -10.12 -1.00 18.85
CA PHE A 152 -9.09 -0.94 19.88
C PHE A 152 -7.79 -0.30 19.37
N ILE A 153 -7.54 -0.33 18.06
CA ILE A 153 -6.43 0.38 17.40
C ILE A 153 -6.95 1.34 16.32
N SER A 154 -6.06 2.18 15.79
CA SER A 154 -6.37 3.07 14.65
C SER A 154 -6.57 2.25 13.37
N PRO A 155 -7.64 2.50 12.60
CA PRO A 155 -7.88 1.78 11.36
C PRO A 155 -6.88 2.18 10.28
N GLU A 156 -6.46 1.18 9.49
CA GLU A 156 -5.51 1.32 8.39
C GLU A 156 -6.18 0.84 7.10
N SER A 157 -5.87 1.51 5.99
CA SER A 157 -6.21 1.07 4.64
C SER A 157 -4.95 0.76 3.86
N PHE A 158 -4.93 -0.33 3.12
CA PHE A 158 -3.84 -0.68 2.22
C PHE A 158 -4.33 -0.51 0.79
N ILE A 159 -3.58 0.18 -0.07
CA ILE A 159 -3.98 0.53 -1.43
C ILE A 159 -2.84 0.22 -2.40
N ILE A 160 -3.11 -0.39 -3.56
CA ILE A 160 -2.17 -0.45 -4.69
C ILE A 160 -2.61 0.48 -5.79
N GLN A 161 -1.72 1.42 -6.15
CA GLN A 161 -1.89 2.38 -7.25
C GLN A 161 -0.63 2.33 -8.13
N ASP A 162 -0.79 2.06 -9.42
CA ASP A 162 0.33 1.92 -10.38
C ASP A 162 1.47 1.00 -9.89
N GLY A 163 1.11 -0.08 -9.20
CA GLY A 163 2.06 -1.04 -8.60
C GLY A 163 2.73 -0.60 -7.30
N ASN A 164 2.61 0.67 -6.91
CA ASN A 164 3.06 1.15 -5.60
C ASN A 164 2.02 0.84 -4.53
N MET A 165 2.45 0.44 -3.34
CA MET A 165 1.57 0.23 -2.19
C MET A 165 1.58 1.47 -1.29
N ILE A 166 0.39 1.89 -0.90
CA ILE A 166 0.11 3.03 -0.02
C ILE A 166 -0.57 2.48 1.22
N GLU A 167 -0.11 2.93 2.37
CA GLU A 167 -0.64 2.57 3.68
C GLU A 167 -1.23 3.83 4.31
N SER A 168 -2.55 3.82 4.51
CA SER A 168 -3.29 4.97 5.01
C SER A 168 -3.82 4.73 6.41
N TYR A 169 -3.11 5.26 7.40
CA TYR A 169 -3.58 5.42 8.77
C TYR A 169 -4.64 6.52 8.78
N GLY A 170 -5.84 6.25 9.29
CA GLY A 170 -6.93 7.23 9.33
C GLY A 170 -6.52 8.59 9.93
N LEU A 171 -7.31 9.64 9.67
CA LEU A 171 -7.03 10.99 10.17
C LEU A 171 -6.83 10.98 11.70
N PRO A 172 -5.80 11.65 12.25
CA PRO A 172 -4.86 12.59 11.63
C PRO A 172 -3.49 11.99 11.24
N SER A 173 -3.35 10.66 11.22
CA SER A 173 -2.06 10.00 11.07
C SER A 173 -1.49 10.12 9.65
N GLN A 174 -0.18 10.25 9.53
CA GLN A 174 0.52 10.36 8.25
C GLN A 174 0.51 9.01 7.54
N SER A 175 -0.29 8.87 6.50
CA SER A 175 -0.21 7.73 5.58
C SER A 175 1.20 7.66 4.96
N SER A 176 1.71 6.46 4.74
CA SER A 176 3.01 6.17 4.13
C SER A 176 2.82 5.50 2.76
N SER A 177 3.90 5.33 2.00
CA SER A 177 3.88 4.36 0.91
C SER A 177 5.14 3.53 0.93
N ASN A 178 4.95 2.24 0.72
CA ASN A 178 5.96 1.20 0.77
C ASN A 178 5.84 0.39 -0.53
N GLY A 179 6.95 -0.03 -1.11
CA GLY A 179 6.92 -0.86 -2.32
C GLY A 179 7.71 -0.26 -3.49
N PRO A 180 7.79 -1.01 -4.61
CA PRO A 180 8.54 -0.59 -5.77
C PRO A 180 7.88 0.61 -6.43
N MET A 181 8.64 1.71 -6.52
CA MET A 181 8.15 2.93 -7.16
C MET A 181 7.97 2.71 -8.68
N PRO A 182 6.91 3.25 -9.30
CA PRO A 182 6.74 3.18 -10.75
C PRO A 182 7.81 3.96 -11.49
N VAL A 183 8.51 4.86 -10.80
CA VAL A 183 9.67 5.58 -11.32
C VAL A 183 10.81 5.38 -10.33
N PHE A 184 11.88 4.76 -10.81
CA PHE A 184 13.08 4.52 -10.03
C PHE A 184 14.30 4.99 -10.81
N ILE A 185 15.22 5.65 -10.12
CA ILE A 185 16.50 6.06 -10.67
C ILE A 185 17.62 5.58 -9.77
N SER A 186 18.67 5.03 -10.37
CA SER A 186 19.92 4.79 -9.67
C SER A 186 21.04 5.53 -10.38
N ASN A 187 21.87 6.22 -9.60
CA ASN A 187 23.06 6.89 -10.09
C ASN A 187 24.30 6.15 -9.58
N ASN A 188 24.88 5.31 -10.43
CA ASN A 188 26.15 4.65 -10.14
C ASN A 188 27.25 5.41 -10.90
N SER A 189 28.22 5.96 -10.17
CA SER A 189 29.40 6.61 -10.76
C SER A 189 29.13 7.75 -11.76
N GLY A 190 28.01 8.47 -11.62
CA GLY A 190 27.68 9.64 -12.44
C GLY A 190 26.86 9.32 -13.69
N GLN A 191 26.48 8.07 -13.92
CA GLN A 191 25.54 7.69 -14.98
C GLN A 191 24.21 7.20 -14.38
N LEU A 192 23.11 7.50 -15.06
CA LEU A 192 21.76 7.26 -14.56
C LEU A 192 21.16 6.02 -15.19
N ALA A 193 20.61 5.12 -14.38
CA ALA A 193 19.73 4.05 -14.84
C ALA A 193 18.29 4.43 -14.49
N LEU A 194 17.42 4.50 -15.50
CA LEU A 194 16.01 4.84 -15.34
C LEU A 194 15.15 3.60 -15.50
N ARG A 195 14.36 3.26 -14.48
CA ARG A 195 13.31 2.25 -14.57
C ARG A 195 11.96 2.92 -14.41
N THR A 196 11.08 2.68 -15.37
CA THR A 196 9.70 3.19 -15.33
C THR A 196 8.70 2.06 -15.58
N SER A 197 7.67 1.99 -14.76
CA SER A 197 6.54 1.09 -14.96
C SER A 197 5.20 1.81 -14.97
N ALA A 198 4.23 1.24 -15.68
CA ALA A 198 2.86 1.72 -15.74
C ALA A 198 1.86 0.56 -15.67
N ILE A 199 1.06 0.49 -14.61
CA ILE A 199 0.17 -0.61 -14.26
C ILE A 199 -1.22 -0.04 -14.04
N SER A 200 -2.18 -0.51 -14.84
CA SER A 200 -3.58 -0.10 -14.71
C SER A 200 -4.50 -1.26 -14.36
N VAL A 201 -5.59 -0.96 -13.65
CA VAL A 201 -6.64 -1.92 -13.31
C VAL A 201 -7.81 -1.74 -14.28
N ALA A 202 -8.25 -2.85 -14.87
CA ALA A 202 -9.40 -2.89 -15.76
C ALA A 202 -10.40 -3.97 -15.35
N GLY A 203 -11.62 -3.87 -15.89
CA GLY A 203 -12.73 -4.77 -15.58
C GLY A 203 -13.86 -4.05 -14.86
N SER A 204 -14.74 -4.81 -14.22
CA SER A 204 -15.77 -4.23 -13.35
C SER A 204 -15.21 -4.07 -11.94
N PRO A 205 -15.60 -3.01 -11.20
CA PRO A 205 -15.31 -2.92 -9.78
C PRO A 205 -15.87 -4.13 -9.03
N VAL A 206 -15.12 -4.62 -8.04
CA VAL A 206 -15.50 -5.76 -7.20
C VAL A 206 -15.23 -5.38 -5.76
N THR A 207 -16.12 -5.77 -4.86
CA THR A 207 -15.92 -5.68 -3.41
C THR A 207 -16.33 -7.00 -2.80
N ILE A 208 -15.46 -7.57 -1.98
CA ILE A 208 -15.73 -8.79 -1.22
C ILE A 208 -15.66 -8.42 0.25
N SER A 209 -16.65 -8.85 1.03
CA SER A 209 -16.63 -8.69 2.48
C SER A 209 -17.02 -10.00 3.16
N GLN A 210 -16.10 -10.55 3.96
CA GLN A 210 -16.29 -11.82 4.68
C GLN A 210 -15.30 -11.97 5.84
N VAL A 211 -15.38 -13.09 6.55
CA VAL A 211 -14.40 -13.56 7.53
C VAL A 211 -13.62 -14.74 6.93
N GLY A 212 -12.31 -14.79 7.14
CA GLY A 212 -11.39 -15.79 6.55
C GLY A 212 -10.38 -15.14 5.62
N SER A 213 -10.42 -15.48 4.33
CA SER A 213 -9.57 -14.88 3.30
C SER A 213 -10.28 -14.86 1.96
N ALA A 214 -9.92 -13.93 1.07
CA ALA A 214 -10.35 -13.93 -0.33
C ALA A 214 -9.15 -14.10 -1.25
N VAL A 215 -9.32 -14.87 -2.33
CA VAL A 215 -8.26 -15.11 -3.32
C VAL A 215 -8.58 -14.30 -4.56
N VAL A 216 -7.84 -13.22 -4.76
CA VAL A 216 -7.97 -12.39 -5.96
C VAL A 216 -7.05 -12.93 -7.05
N SER A 217 -7.66 -13.28 -8.18
CA SER A 217 -6.95 -13.70 -9.39
C SER A 217 -7.00 -12.60 -10.44
N MET A 218 -5.83 -12.19 -10.93
CA MET A 218 -5.65 -11.13 -11.91
C MET A 218 -4.97 -11.68 -13.16
N ALA A 219 -5.52 -11.38 -14.33
CA ALA A 219 -4.90 -11.67 -15.62
C ALA A 219 -4.22 -10.41 -16.18
N VAL A 220 -3.02 -10.59 -16.71
CA VAL A 220 -2.21 -9.53 -17.32
C VAL A 220 -2.55 -9.45 -18.81
N SER A 221 -2.88 -8.24 -19.26
CA SER A 221 -3.21 -7.92 -20.66
C SER A 221 -2.45 -6.69 -21.13
N ASN A 222 -2.27 -6.53 -22.44
CA ASN A 222 -1.63 -5.36 -23.07
C ASN A 222 -0.23 -5.07 -22.50
N TYR A 223 0.60 -6.11 -22.36
CA TYR A 223 1.97 -5.96 -21.90
C TYR A 223 2.86 -5.34 -23.00
N SER A 224 3.66 -4.35 -22.62
CA SER A 224 4.71 -3.75 -23.44
C SER A 224 5.94 -3.52 -22.58
N SER A 225 7.12 -3.85 -23.09
CA SER A 225 8.37 -3.54 -22.41
C SER A 225 9.51 -3.32 -23.39
N PHE A 226 10.52 -2.62 -22.92
CA PHE A 226 11.83 -2.59 -23.55
C PHE A 226 12.88 -2.32 -22.48
N SER A 227 14.10 -2.76 -22.76
CA SER A 227 15.26 -2.45 -21.94
C SER A 227 16.47 -2.27 -22.83
N TYR A 228 17.20 -1.18 -22.61
CA TYR A 228 18.44 -0.88 -23.31
C TYR A 228 19.50 -0.43 -22.33
N SER A 229 20.73 -0.86 -22.56
CA SER A 229 21.91 -0.46 -21.81
C SER A 229 23.02 -0.06 -22.78
N VAL A 230 23.76 0.99 -22.46
CA VAL A 230 24.92 1.43 -23.24
C VAL A 230 25.98 0.31 -23.24
N GLY A 231 26.68 0.15 -24.37
CA GLY A 231 27.73 -0.85 -24.54
C GLY A 231 27.24 -2.28 -24.74
N HIS A 232 25.93 -2.48 -24.90
CA HIS A 232 25.32 -3.80 -25.15
C HIS A 232 24.67 -3.88 -26.54
N ASP A 233 24.62 -5.09 -27.08
CA ASP A 233 24.04 -5.39 -28.38
C ASP A 233 22.56 -5.73 -28.27
N TYR A 234 21.73 -5.11 -29.11
CA TYR A 234 20.29 -5.36 -29.19
C TYR A 234 19.83 -5.52 -30.64
N LEU A 235 18.69 -6.18 -30.82
CA LEU A 235 18.05 -6.30 -32.12
C LEU A 235 17.17 -5.08 -32.40
N ILE A 236 17.59 -4.21 -33.32
CA ILE A 236 16.84 -3.02 -33.74
C ILE A 236 16.57 -3.15 -35.24
N GLY A 237 15.30 -3.11 -35.63
CA GLY A 237 14.91 -3.25 -37.04
C GLY A 237 15.33 -4.57 -37.70
N GLY A 238 15.63 -5.60 -36.91
CA GLY A 238 16.13 -6.89 -37.39
C GLY A 238 17.66 -7.02 -37.46
N ASN A 239 18.41 -5.97 -37.13
CA ASN A 239 19.88 -5.99 -37.14
C ASN A 239 20.45 -5.86 -35.72
N ILE A 240 21.57 -6.54 -35.48
CA ILE A 240 22.31 -6.44 -34.22
C ILE A 240 22.99 -5.07 -34.19
N SER A 241 22.73 -4.34 -33.10
CA SER A 241 23.10 -2.93 -32.93
C SER A 241 23.69 -2.70 -31.55
N LEU A 242 24.91 -2.15 -31.50
CA LEU A 242 25.57 -1.74 -30.27
C LEU A 242 25.05 -0.38 -29.83
N ILE A 243 24.50 -0.27 -28.62
CA ILE A 243 24.02 1.02 -28.08
C ILE A 243 25.19 1.89 -27.64
N ASN A 244 25.34 3.04 -28.27
CA ASN A 244 26.41 4.00 -27.96
C ASN A 244 25.98 5.01 -26.89
N SER A 245 24.71 5.46 -26.93
CA SER A 245 24.18 6.40 -25.94
C SER A 245 22.66 6.36 -25.88
N ILE A 246 22.11 6.60 -24.69
CA ILE A 246 20.68 6.70 -24.43
C ILE A 246 20.39 8.11 -23.91
N SER A 247 19.45 8.79 -24.54
CA SER A 247 18.99 10.11 -24.12
C SER A 247 17.48 10.16 -24.02
N ILE A 248 16.96 10.97 -23.11
CA ILE A 248 15.54 11.18 -22.89
C ILE A 248 15.25 12.67 -23.05
N THR A 249 14.36 13.01 -23.98
CA THR A 249 14.15 14.40 -24.39
C THR A 249 12.90 15.01 -23.80
N ASP A 250 11.96 14.17 -23.40
CA ASP A 250 10.71 14.57 -22.76
C ASP A 250 10.34 13.46 -21.77
N TYR A 251 10.01 13.82 -20.53
CA TYR A 251 9.49 12.91 -19.52
C TYR A 251 8.46 13.64 -18.69
N ASN A 252 7.22 13.15 -18.68
CA ASN A 252 6.12 13.67 -17.90
C ASN A 252 5.33 12.51 -17.33
N TYR A 253 5.20 12.48 -16.01
CA TYR A 253 4.39 11.51 -15.29
C TYR A 253 3.45 12.27 -14.35
N PHE A 254 2.16 12.06 -14.54
CA PHE A 254 1.09 12.75 -13.81
C PHE A 254 0.25 11.70 -13.10
N ILE A 255 -0.05 11.95 -11.83
CA ILE A 255 -0.92 11.13 -10.99
C ILE A 255 -1.99 12.03 -10.40
N GLU A 256 -3.25 11.61 -10.45
CA GLU A 256 -4.36 12.20 -9.71
C GLU A 256 -4.90 11.18 -8.69
N THR A 257 -4.89 11.54 -7.40
CA THR A 257 -5.21 10.63 -6.30
C THR A 257 -5.49 11.39 -5.00
N PRO A 258 -6.43 10.94 -4.15
CA PRO A 258 -6.59 11.49 -2.81
C PRO A 258 -5.35 11.24 -1.94
N TYR A 259 -4.49 10.28 -2.31
CA TYR A 259 -3.25 9.94 -1.60
C TYR A 259 -2.01 10.68 -2.14
N TYR A 260 -2.20 11.87 -2.73
CA TYR A 260 -1.13 12.60 -3.41
C TYR A 260 0.04 12.95 -2.48
N SER A 261 -0.26 13.17 -1.19
CA SER A 261 0.77 13.47 -0.19
C SER A 261 1.67 12.27 0.11
N GLN A 262 1.12 11.05 0.04
CA GLN A 262 1.84 9.78 0.22
C GLN A 262 2.72 9.51 -0.99
N TRP A 263 2.16 9.68 -2.20
CA TRP A 263 2.93 9.62 -3.43
C TRP A 263 4.11 10.59 -3.44
N ASN A 264 3.89 11.81 -2.96
CA ASN A 264 4.97 12.78 -2.83
C ASN A 264 6.04 12.32 -1.82
N TYR A 265 5.64 11.82 -0.66
CA TYR A 265 6.58 11.26 0.33
C TYR A 265 7.43 10.15 -0.27
N SER A 266 6.80 9.22 -0.99
CA SER A 266 7.51 8.07 -1.58
C SER A 266 8.43 8.45 -2.71
N LEU A 267 8.01 9.38 -3.59
CA LEU A 267 8.90 9.93 -4.61
C LEU A 267 10.08 10.68 -3.97
N TYR A 268 9.84 11.46 -2.93
CA TYR A 268 10.90 12.19 -2.24
C TYR A 268 11.94 11.25 -1.62
N THR A 269 11.47 10.23 -0.91
CA THR A 269 12.35 9.23 -0.29
C THR A 269 13.10 8.39 -1.32
N SER A 270 12.43 7.98 -2.41
CA SER A 270 13.06 7.15 -3.45
C SER A 270 14.05 7.91 -4.34
N LEU A 271 13.79 9.18 -4.65
CA LEU A 271 14.60 9.95 -5.59
C LEU A 271 15.70 10.76 -4.90
N ASN A 272 15.44 11.27 -3.69
CA ASN A 272 16.38 12.18 -3.02
C ASN A 272 17.36 11.46 -2.09
N ASN A 273 17.25 10.14 -1.91
CA ASN A 273 18.12 9.31 -1.04
C ASN A 273 18.39 9.91 0.37
N SER A 274 17.56 10.85 0.82
CA SER A 274 17.85 11.66 1.98
C SER A 274 17.18 11.07 3.22
N THR A 275 17.98 10.86 4.27
CA THR A 275 17.48 10.53 5.61
C THR A 275 16.93 11.77 6.33
N SER A 276 16.93 12.95 5.70
CA SER A 276 16.30 14.14 6.27
C SER A 276 14.81 13.92 6.42
N LEU A 277 14.26 14.29 7.59
CA LEU A 277 12.82 14.28 7.83
C LEU A 277 12.10 14.97 6.67
N PHE A 278 11.29 14.19 5.94
CA PHE A 278 10.36 14.76 4.98
C PHE A 278 9.46 15.73 5.74
N ASN A 279 9.56 17.01 5.41
CA ASN A 279 8.61 17.98 5.91
C ASN A 279 7.37 17.88 5.01
N PRO A 280 6.19 17.47 5.51
CA PRO A 280 4.98 17.38 4.71
C PRO A 280 4.70 18.75 4.12
N HIS A 281 5.09 18.87 2.86
CA HIS A 281 5.07 20.13 2.15
C HIS A 281 3.59 20.44 1.83
N PRO A 282 3.06 21.61 2.26
CA PRO A 282 1.66 21.96 2.03
C PRO A 282 1.34 21.99 0.53
N ALA A 283 0.07 21.82 0.17
CA ALA A 283 -0.37 21.85 -1.23
C ALA A 283 0.20 23.07 -2.00
N GLY A 284 0.72 22.86 -3.21
CA GLY A 284 1.35 23.91 -4.03
C GLY A 284 2.89 23.92 -4.01
N THR A 285 3.52 22.87 -3.50
CA THR A 285 4.98 22.76 -3.38
C THR A 285 5.63 22.06 -4.55
N SER A 286 6.88 22.42 -4.83
CA SER A 286 7.74 21.76 -5.82
C SER A 286 9.13 21.50 -5.24
N TRP A 287 9.74 20.39 -5.63
CA TRP A 287 11.13 20.08 -5.29
C TRP A 287 11.87 19.51 -6.51
N ASN A 288 13.19 19.51 -6.44
CA ASN A 288 14.08 19.04 -7.49
C ASN A 288 15.27 18.31 -6.83
N ASP A 289 15.62 17.13 -7.31
CA ASP A 289 16.73 16.31 -6.81
C ASP A 289 17.99 16.38 -7.71
N GLY A 290 17.98 17.25 -8.72
CA GLY A 290 18.99 17.37 -9.77
C GLY A 290 18.66 16.59 -11.04
N ASN A 291 17.89 15.50 -10.96
CA ASN A 291 17.52 14.64 -12.08
C ASN A 291 16.09 14.88 -12.55
N PHE A 292 15.18 15.16 -11.63
CA PHE A 292 13.76 15.38 -11.84
C PHE A 292 13.27 16.67 -11.18
N SER A 293 12.15 17.19 -11.69
CA SER A 293 11.32 18.17 -10.99
C SER A 293 9.99 17.55 -10.60
N VAL A 294 9.62 17.67 -9.32
CA VAL A 294 8.34 17.24 -8.79
C VAL A 294 7.51 18.46 -8.41
N LYS A 295 6.23 18.48 -8.80
CA LYS A 295 5.24 19.50 -8.41
C LYS A 295 4.01 18.81 -7.85
N ILE A 296 3.44 19.38 -6.79
CA ILE A 296 2.29 18.83 -6.08
C ILE A 296 1.22 19.91 -5.93
N GLY A 297 -0.03 19.56 -6.25
CA GLY A 297 -1.16 20.45 -6.05
C GLY A 297 -2.46 19.84 -6.54
N ASN A 298 -3.59 20.25 -5.97
CA ASN A 298 -4.93 19.85 -6.40
C ASN A 298 -5.09 18.33 -6.54
N ASN A 299 -4.80 17.56 -5.47
CA ASN A 299 -4.85 16.09 -5.46
C ASN A 299 -4.00 15.41 -6.55
N SER A 300 -2.96 16.10 -7.02
CA SER A 300 -2.13 15.62 -8.12
C SER A 300 -0.65 15.70 -7.79
N VAL A 301 0.11 14.76 -8.36
CA VAL A 301 1.57 14.73 -8.36
C VAL A 301 2.06 14.74 -9.80
N TYR A 302 3.00 15.63 -10.09
CA TYR A 302 3.57 15.80 -11.41
C TYR A 302 5.08 15.67 -11.33
N LEU A 303 5.62 14.69 -12.05
CA LEU A 303 7.05 14.45 -12.20
C LEU A 303 7.43 14.78 -13.64
N SER A 304 8.40 15.68 -13.82
CA SER A 304 8.87 16.10 -15.14
C SER A 304 10.36 16.27 -15.21
N GLU A 305 10.87 16.21 -16.44
CA GLU A 305 12.28 16.33 -16.78
C GLU A 305 13.10 15.14 -16.29
N VAL A 306 13.99 14.61 -17.13
CA VAL A 306 15.08 13.73 -16.71
C VAL A 306 16.37 14.35 -17.20
N LYS A 307 17.21 14.81 -16.29
CA LYS A 307 18.47 15.50 -16.60
C LYS A 307 19.64 14.52 -16.60
N GLY A 308 20.46 14.55 -17.64
CA GLY A 308 21.67 13.75 -17.76
C GLY A 308 21.61 12.65 -18.82
N SER A 309 22.75 12.00 -19.07
CA SER A 309 22.85 10.84 -19.95
C SER A 309 22.50 9.56 -19.20
N LEU A 310 21.73 8.68 -19.84
CA LEU A 310 21.34 7.40 -19.25
C LEU A 310 22.38 6.32 -19.61
N GLU A 311 22.79 5.52 -18.62
CA GLU A 311 23.53 4.26 -18.81
C GLU A 311 22.58 3.14 -19.25
N SER A 312 21.38 3.11 -18.67
CA SER A 312 20.35 2.17 -19.03
C SER A 312 18.95 2.75 -18.85
N ILE A 313 18.01 2.17 -19.59
CA ILE A 313 16.58 2.44 -19.47
C ILE A 313 15.81 1.13 -19.49
N GLN A 314 14.85 0.99 -18.59
CA GLN A 314 13.91 -0.12 -18.55
C GLN A 314 12.49 0.44 -18.46
N PHE A 315 11.63 -0.01 -19.36
CA PHE A 315 10.22 0.34 -19.37
C PHE A 315 9.38 -0.94 -19.36
N GLN A 316 8.33 -0.95 -18.54
CA GLN A 316 7.30 -1.98 -18.58
C GLN A 316 5.92 -1.38 -18.36
N SER A 317 4.91 -1.82 -19.11
CA SER A 317 3.53 -1.43 -18.86
C SER A 317 2.59 -2.57 -19.12
N TYR A 318 1.53 -2.68 -18.31
CA TYR A 318 0.47 -3.66 -18.55
C TYR A 318 -0.83 -3.29 -17.83
N VAL A 319 -1.91 -3.94 -18.25
CA VAL A 319 -3.26 -3.81 -17.70
C VAL A 319 -3.60 -5.10 -16.94
N ILE A 320 -3.86 -5.00 -15.64
CA ILE A 320 -4.38 -6.12 -14.85
C ILE A 320 -5.91 -6.12 -14.85
N ARG A 321 -6.50 -7.27 -15.13
CA ARG A 321 -7.94 -7.51 -15.05
C ARG A 321 -8.24 -8.52 -13.95
N ILE A 322 -9.12 -8.17 -13.03
CA ILE A 322 -9.61 -9.13 -12.03
C ILE A 322 -10.55 -10.11 -12.73
N ILE A 323 -10.22 -11.40 -12.64
CA ILE A 323 -10.93 -12.50 -13.31
C ILE A 323 -11.57 -13.50 -12.34
N GLY A 324 -11.25 -13.41 -11.05
CA GLY A 324 -11.83 -14.24 -10.01
C GLY A 324 -11.55 -13.68 -8.62
N THR A 325 -12.48 -13.96 -7.72
CA THR A 325 -12.52 -13.49 -6.32
C THR A 325 -13.18 -14.54 -5.44
#